data_AF-A0A3B7DI67-F1
#
_entry.id   AF-A0A3B7DI67-F1
#
_cell.length_a   1.000
_cell.length_b   1.000
_cell.length_c   1.000
_cell.angle_alpha   90.00
_cell.angle_beta   90.00
_cell.angle_gamma   90.00
#
_symmetry.space_group_name_H-M   'P 1'
#
loop_
_entity.id
_entity.type
_entity.pdbx_description
1 polymer ?
#
loop_
_entity_poly.entity_id
_entity_poly.type
_entity_poly.pdbx_seq_one_letter_code
_entity_poly.pdbx_strand_id
1 'polypeptide(L)'
;MELDEPGWHLLDDFFIAEAADRAIPTVRRYVRVRGRLTYFLDTAEMGDWLGAQSATLLSAEREFHDRGAFWQLFGPNELMCVIPGFLRPPWLPEGLGESRTQISLMSRLLSHLSRQQLLDLSVFRCAYWDAEAAIKQARVDFARRSAARKPDDWASEMPGRFRQEPGPQW
;
A
#
# COMPACT_ATOMS: atom_id res chain seq x y z
N MET A 1 32.02 11.54 -1.88
CA MET A 1 30.93 11.24 -2.83
C MET A 1 29.82 10.71 -1.94
N GLU A 2 28.95 11.61 -1.47
CA GLU A 2 27.76 11.22 -0.73
C GLU A 2 26.90 10.43 -1.72
N LEU A 3 26.73 9.13 -1.45
CA LEU A 3 25.76 8.32 -2.16
C LEU A 3 24.40 8.83 -1.68
N ASP A 4 23.76 9.69 -2.48
CA ASP A 4 22.36 10.07 -2.28
C ASP A 4 21.54 8.80 -2.01
N GLU A 5 20.99 8.70 -0.80
CA GLU A 5 20.35 7.47 -0.32
C GLU A 5 19.17 7.10 -1.24
N PRO A 6 19.09 5.85 -1.70
CA PRO A 6 18.30 5.49 -2.86
C PRO A 6 16.82 5.43 -2.46
N GLY A 7 15.96 6.35 -2.93
CA GLY A 7 14.48 6.21 -2.94
C GLY A 7 13.73 6.08 -1.60
N TRP A 8 14.39 5.76 -0.48
CA TRP A 8 13.77 5.59 0.84
C TRP A 8 13.12 6.88 1.35
N HIS A 9 13.78 8.01 1.11
CA HIS A 9 13.27 9.32 1.48
C HIS A 9 11.89 9.61 0.85
N LEU A 10 11.65 9.14 -0.38
CA LEU A 10 10.36 9.36 -1.03
C LEU A 10 9.20 8.66 -0.30
N LEU A 11 9.39 7.41 0.13
CA LEU A 11 8.37 6.74 0.93
C LEU A 11 8.24 7.39 2.30
N ASP A 12 9.36 7.76 2.92
CA ASP A 12 9.39 8.34 4.26
C ASP A 12 8.67 9.67 4.29
N ASP A 13 8.99 10.57 3.37
CA ASP A 13 8.35 11.86 3.19
C ASP A 13 6.85 11.69 2.93
N PHE A 14 6.47 10.75 2.05
CA PHE A 14 5.05 10.45 1.81
C PHE A 14 4.33 10.01 3.09
N PHE A 15 4.86 9.03 3.83
CA PHE A 15 4.22 8.52 5.03
C PHE A 15 4.22 9.53 6.18
N ILE A 16 5.27 10.35 6.31
CA ILE A 16 5.36 11.46 7.27
C ILE A 16 4.27 12.49 6.96
N ALA A 17 4.16 12.95 5.70
CA ALA A 17 3.16 13.90 5.27
C ALA A 17 1.72 13.37 5.47
N GLU A 18 1.49 12.09 5.18
CA GLU A 18 0.19 11.44 5.39
C GLU A 18 -0.19 11.34 6.87
N ALA A 19 0.80 11.14 7.74
CA ALA A 19 0.63 11.03 9.18
C ALA A 19 0.48 12.37 9.89
N ALA A 20 0.83 13.48 9.24
CA ALA A 20 0.67 14.83 9.79
C ALA A 20 -0.78 15.06 10.25
N ASP A 21 -0.92 15.59 11.47
CA ASP A 21 -2.19 15.91 12.12
C ASP A 21 -3.16 14.72 12.30
N ARG A 22 -2.67 13.48 12.19
CA ARG A 22 -3.48 12.28 12.44
C ARG A 22 -3.39 11.85 13.90
N ALA A 23 -4.51 11.32 14.40
CA ALA A 23 -4.53 10.67 15.70
C ALA A 23 -3.55 9.48 15.76
N ILE A 24 -2.93 9.28 16.93
CA ILE A 24 -1.91 8.23 17.18
C ILE A 24 -2.31 6.84 16.65
N PRO A 25 -3.56 6.35 16.85
CA PRO A 25 -3.96 5.04 16.32
C PRO A 25 -3.86 4.95 14.79
N THR A 26 -4.17 6.03 14.07
CA THR A 26 -4.05 6.12 12.60
C THR A 26 -2.59 6.12 12.18
N VAL A 27 -1.74 6.91 12.85
CA VAL A 27 -0.29 6.94 12.61
C VAL A 27 0.31 5.55 12.76
N ARG A 28 -0.06 4.81 13.82
CA ARG A 28 0.42 3.42 14.01
C ARG A 28 0.01 2.49 12.86
N ARG A 29 -1.18 2.66 12.27
CA ARG A 29 -1.59 1.89 11.08
C ARG A 29 -0.73 2.24 9.87
N TYR A 30 -0.40 3.51 9.68
CA TYR A 30 0.42 3.96 8.55
C TYR A 30 1.84 3.41 8.65
N VAL A 31 2.44 3.46 9.84
CA VAL A 31 3.75 2.83 10.12
C VAL A 31 3.74 1.34 9.79
N ARG A 32 2.67 0.61 10.14
CA ARG A 32 2.53 -0.81 9.77
C ARG A 32 2.43 -1.02 8.26
N VAL A 33 1.70 -0.18 7.54
CA VAL A 33 1.64 -0.27 6.07
C VAL A 33 3.00 0.01 5.45
N ARG A 34 3.73 1.04 5.92
CA ARG A 34 5.10 1.32 5.48
C ARG A 34 6.00 0.12 5.70
N GLY A 35 6.00 -0.45 6.91
CA GLY A 35 6.80 -1.63 7.22
C GLY A 35 6.47 -2.84 6.34
N ARG A 36 5.18 -3.07 6.07
CA ARG A 36 4.75 -4.12 5.12
C ARG A 36 5.20 -3.84 3.69
N LEU A 37 5.12 -2.59 3.23
CA LEU A 37 5.54 -2.22 1.88
C LEU A 37 7.05 -2.42 1.72
N THR A 38 7.86 -1.94 2.66
CA THR A 38 9.30 -2.16 2.66
C THR A 38 9.62 -3.67 2.64
N TYR A 39 9.01 -4.43 3.53
CA TYR A 39 9.24 -5.88 3.58
C TYR A 39 8.80 -6.58 2.28
N PHE A 40 7.69 -6.17 1.67
CA PHE A 40 7.26 -6.65 0.35
C PHE A 40 8.31 -6.35 -0.72
N LEU A 41 8.81 -5.11 -0.79
CA LEU A 41 9.84 -4.71 -1.76
C LEU A 41 11.13 -5.52 -1.60
N ASP A 42 11.48 -5.87 -0.36
CA ASP A 42 12.70 -6.61 -0.03
C ASP A 42 12.58 -8.13 -0.22
N THR A 43 11.36 -8.71 -0.20
CA THR A 43 11.21 -10.17 -0.12
C THR A 43 10.25 -10.80 -1.11
N ALA A 44 9.36 -10.05 -1.75
CA ALA A 44 8.45 -10.64 -2.72
C ALA A 44 9.16 -11.00 -4.04
N GLU A 45 8.65 -12.04 -4.68
CA GLU A 45 9.00 -12.41 -6.06
C GLU A 45 8.38 -11.39 -7.03
N MET A 46 9.22 -10.63 -7.74
CA MET A 46 8.75 -9.49 -8.55
C MET A 46 8.52 -9.81 -10.03
N GLY A 47 8.73 -11.07 -10.45
CA GLY A 47 8.72 -11.47 -11.86
C GLY A 47 7.44 -11.11 -12.61
N ASP A 48 6.29 -11.26 -11.95
CA ASP A 48 4.97 -10.99 -12.54
C ASP A 48 4.72 -9.49 -12.80
N TRP A 49 5.50 -8.59 -12.18
CA TRP A 49 5.28 -7.14 -12.23
C TRP A 49 6.43 -6.38 -12.90
N LEU A 50 7.68 -6.80 -12.66
CA LEU A 50 8.87 -6.17 -13.23
C LEU A 50 9.46 -6.94 -14.42
N GLY A 51 8.96 -8.15 -14.68
CA GLY A 51 9.51 -9.06 -15.67
C GLY A 51 10.70 -9.87 -15.14
N ALA A 52 11.01 -10.98 -15.83
CA ALA A 52 12.00 -11.95 -15.38
C ALA A 52 13.42 -11.39 -15.25
N GLN A 53 13.82 -10.49 -16.16
CA GLN A 53 15.16 -9.89 -16.14
C GLN A 53 15.34 -9.00 -14.90
N SER A 54 14.41 -8.07 -14.66
CA SER A 54 14.46 -7.18 -13.49
C SER A 54 14.35 -7.96 -12.18
N ALA A 55 13.52 -9.01 -12.13
CA ALA A 55 13.44 -9.88 -10.96
C ALA A 55 14.75 -10.64 -10.69
N THR A 56 15.45 -11.09 -11.75
CA THR A 56 16.77 -11.74 -11.61
C THR A 56 17.80 -10.76 -11.06
N LEU A 57 17.84 -9.52 -11.58
CA LEU A 57 18.73 -8.48 -11.06
C LEU A 57 18.43 -8.17 -9.58
N LEU A 58 17.15 -8.04 -9.22
CA LEU A 58 16.75 -7.82 -7.84
C LEU A 58 17.16 -8.97 -6.91
N SER A 59 16.99 -10.21 -7.37
CA SER A 59 17.42 -11.38 -6.61
C SER A 59 18.91 -11.36 -6.34
N ALA A 60 19.73 -11.02 -7.34
CA ALA A 60 21.17 -10.90 -7.18
C ALA A 60 21.53 -9.76 -6.22
N GLU A 61 20.88 -8.60 -6.30
CA GLU A 61 21.13 -7.47 -5.41
C GLU A 61 20.81 -7.80 -3.94
N ARG A 62 19.77 -8.60 -3.70
CA ARG A 62 19.38 -9.08 -2.36
C ARG A 62 20.43 -10.00 -1.73
N GLU A 63 21.35 -10.58 -2.50
CA GLU A 63 22.48 -11.35 -1.95
C GLU A 63 23.52 -10.45 -1.27
N PHE A 64 23.54 -9.15 -1.63
CA PHE A 64 24.47 -8.17 -1.06
C PHE A 64 23.81 -7.24 -0.04
N HIS A 65 22.48 -7.06 -0.13
CA HIS A 65 21.74 -6.14 0.72
C HIS A 65 20.51 -6.82 1.36
N ASP A 66 20.57 -7.01 2.68
CA ASP A 66 19.46 -7.58 3.47
C ASP A 66 18.19 -6.72 3.43
N ARG A 67 18.32 -5.41 3.17
CA ARG A 67 17.22 -4.44 3.06
C ARG A 67 17.57 -3.36 2.05
N GLY A 68 16.56 -2.89 1.31
CA GLY A 68 16.71 -1.76 0.40
C GLY A 68 17.29 -2.11 -0.96
N ALA A 69 17.52 -3.38 -1.25
CA ALA A 69 17.97 -3.86 -2.55
C ALA A 69 17.09 -3.34 -3.70
N PHE A 70 15.77 -3.25 -3.47
CA PHE A 70 14.84 -2.66 -4.44
C PHE A 70 15.25 -1.25 -4.84
N TRP A 71 15.57 -0.41 -3.86
CA TRP A 71 15.85 1.00 -4.13
C TRP A 71 17.23 1.25 -4.71
N GLN A 72 18.19 0.33 -4.48
CA GLN A 72 19.50 0.40 -5.15
C GLN A 72 19.38 0.26 -6.67
N LEU A 73 18.38 -0.50 -7.15
CA LEU A 73 18.18 -0.77 -8.56
C LEU A 73 17.09 0.07 -9.20
N PHE A 74 16.04 0.39 -8.44
CA PHE A 74 14.77 0.82 -9.00
C PHE A 74 14.24 2.10 -8.37
N GLY A 75 13.36 2.77 -9.13
CA GLY A 75 12.79 4.04 -8.74
C GLY A 75 11.26 4.00 -8.63
N PRO A 76 10.63 5.19 -8.68
CA PRO A 76 9.18 5.34 -8.57
C PRO A 76 8.37 4.61 -9.65
N ASN A 77 8.92 4.46 -10.86
CA ASN A 77 8.26 3.77 -11.96
C ASN A 77 8.06 2.28 -11.63
N GLU A 78 9.10 1.61 -11.15
CA GLU A 78 9.04 0.21 -10.75
C GLU A 78 8.22 0.03 -9.48
N LEU A 79 8.29 0.99 -8.53
CA LEU A 79 7.43 0.97 -7.35
C LEU A 79 5.96 0.93 -7.77
N MET A 80 5.57 1.76 -8.76
CA MET A 80 4.22 1.74 -9.31
C MET A 80 3.87 0.37 -9.92
N CYS A 81 4.80 -0.25 -10.66
CA CYS A 81 4.59 -1.55 -11.30
C CYS A 81 4.25 -2.66 -10.29
N VAL A 82 4.79 -2.59 -9.07
CA VAL A 82 4.59 -3.63 -8.03
C VAL A 82 3.41 -3.36 -7.08
N ILE A 83 2.76 -2.19 -7.16
CA ILE A 83 1.54 -1.87 -6.38
C ILE A 83 0.45 -2.96 -6.52
N PRO A 84 0.15 -3.49 -7.73
CA PRO A 84 -0.81 -4.58 -7.88
C PRO A 84 -0.50 -5.81 -7.01
N GLY A 85 0.78 -6.19 -6.88
CA GLY A 85 1.21 -7.31 -6.04
C GLY A 85 0.99 -7.05 -4.56
N PHE A 86 1.34 -5.84 -4.10
CA PHE A 86 1.15 -5.44 -2.70
C PHE A 86 -0.32 -5.35 -2.27
N LEU A 87 -1.25 -5.24 -3.23
CA LEU A 87 -2.69 -5.22 -3.00
C LEU A 87 -3.36 -6.59 -3.12
N ARG A 88 -2.58 -7.67 -3.21
CA ARG A 88 -3.08 -9.06 -3.28
C ARG A 88 -2.60 -9.88 -2.07
N PRO A 89 -3.27 -11.00 -1.74
CA PRO A 89 -2.72 -11.96 -0.78
C PRO A 89 -1.34 -12.47 -1.24
N PRO A 90 -0.41 -12.77 -0.32
CA PRO A 90 -0.55 -12.65 1.14
C PRO A 90 -0.30 -11.23 1.67
N TRP A 91 0.07 -10.27 0.82
CA TRP A 91 0.54 -8.94 1.21
C TRP A 91 -0.57 -7.98 1.66
N LEU A 92 -1.78 -8.16 1.15
CA LEU A 92 -2.96 -7.44 1.63
C LEU A 92 -3.52 -8.11 2.89
N PRO A 93 -3.57 -7.40 4.04
CA PRO A 93 -4.09 -7.98 5.29
C PRO A 93 -5.54 -8.44 5.19
N GLU A 94 -5.88 -9.50 5.92
CA GLU A 94 -7.26 -9.98 6.04
C GLU A 94 -8.13 -9.06 6.92
N GLY A 95 -7.53 -8.47 7.95
CA GLY A 95 -8.21 -7.56 8.86
C GLY A 95 -8.74 -6.31 8.13
N LEU A 96 -10.05 -6.09 8.19
CA LEU A 96 -10.74 -5.02 7.44
C LEU A 96 -10.13 -3.63 7.67
N GLY A 97 -9.80 -3.29 8.91
CA GLY A 97 -9.20 -1.99 9.25
C GLY A 97 -7.84 -1.79 8.59
N GLU A 98 -6.96 -2.80 8.66
CA GLU A 98 -5.62 -2.76 8.07
C GLU A 98 -5.68 -2.78 6.53
N SER A 99 -6.54 -3.64 5.97
CA SER A 99 -6.76 -3.73 4.52
C SER A 99 -7.25 -2.41 3.94
N ARG A 100 -8.27 -1.79 4.56
CA ARG A 100 -8.79 -0.48 4.14
C ARG A 100 -7.71 0.59 4.18
N THR A 101 -6.90 0.62 5.24
CA THR A 101 -5.81 1.59 5.37
C THR A 101 -4.74 1.39 4.29
N GLN A 102 -4.33 0.14 4.01
CA GLN A 102 -3.36 -0.18 2.97
C GLN A 102 -3.85 0.24 1.57
N ILE A 103 -5.07 -0.16 1.19
CA ILE A 103 -5.67 0.23 -0.11
C ILE A 103 -5.75 1.75 -0.24
N SER A 104 -6.16 2.43 0.84
CA SER A 104 -6.27 3.89 0.84
C SER A 104 -4.91 4.58 0.67
N LEU A 105 -3.87 4.09 1.34
CA LEU A 105 -2.52 4.65 1.24
C LEU A 105 -1.91 4.39 -0.13
N MET A 106 -2.08 3.20 -0.70
CA MET A 106 -1.57 2.91 -2.06
C MET A 106 -2.24 3.77 -3.12
N SER A 107 -3.54 4.03 -2.99
CA SER A 107 -4.22 4.99 -3.87
C SER A 107 -3.64 6.39 -3.76
N ARG A 108 -3.35 6.88 -2.55
CA ARG A 108 -2.78 8.22 -2.35
C ARG A 108 -1.33 8.30 -2.77
N LEU A 109 -0.56 7.22 -2.59
CA LEU A 109 0.81 7.09 -3.07
C LEU A 109 0.85 7.19 -4.59
N LEU A 110 0.03 6.41 -5.32
CA LEU A 110 -0.03 6.50 -6.79
C LEU A 110 -0.40 7.92 -7.27
N SER A 111 -1.39 8.55 -6.63
CA SER A 111 -1.74 9.95 -6.93
C SER A 111 -0.64 10.95 -6.56
N HIS A 112 0.14 10.69 -5.52
CA HIS A 112 1.27 11.52 -5.14
C HIS A 112 2.39 11.42 -6.16
N LEU A 113 2.82 10.21 -6.53
CA LEU A 113 3.86 9.98 -7.53
C LEU A 113 3.51 10.63 -8.88
N SER A 114 2.25 10.50 -9.30
CA SER A 114 1.76 11.12 -10.54
C SER A 114 1.75 12.66 -10.46
N ARG A 115 1.25 13.23 -9.36
CA ARG A 115 1.19 14.71 -9.20
C ARG A 115 2.57 15.36 -9.08
N GLN A 116 3.52 14.67 -8.47
CA GLN A 116 4.91 15.12 -8.37
C GLN A 116 5.71 14.88 -9.67
N GLN A 117 5.07 14.35 -10.72
CA GLN A 117 5.71 14.01 -12.00
C GLN A 117 6.91 13.07 -11.85
N LEU A 118 6.87 12.20 -10.85
CA LEU A 118 7.92 11.21 -10.58
C LEU A 118 7.79 9.95 -11.45
N LEU A 119 6.74 9.89 -12.27
CA LEU A 119 6.43 8.77 -13.15
C LEU A 119 6.65 9.17 -14.61
N ASP A 120 7.41 8.36 -15.33
CA ASP A 120 7.52 8.49 -16.78
C ASP A 120 6.34 7.77 -17.46
N LEU A 121 5.22 8.48 -17.55
CA LEU A 121 4.00 7.97 -18.20
C LEU A 121 4.10 7.90 -19.73
N SER A 122 5.22 8.30 -20.33
CA SER A 122 5.47 8.05 -21.75
C SER A 122 5.86 6.59 -21.99
N VAL A 123 6.60 6.00 -21.05
CA VAL A 123 7.06 4.60 -21.09
C VAL A 123 6.14 3.68 -20.28
N PHE A 124 5.73 4.10 -19.07
CA PHE A 124 5.05 3.25 -18.09
C PHE A 124 3.52 3.44 -18.03
N ARG A 125 2.90 3.91 -19.12
CA ARG A 125 1.46 4.22 -19.14
C ARG A 125 0.59 3.01 -18.79
N CYS A 126 0.91 1.83 -19.32
CA CYS A 126 0.12 0.63 -19.05
C CYS A 126 0.22 0.23 -17.57
N ALA A 127 1.42 0.24 -17.00
CA ALA A 127 1.64 -0.06 -15.59
C ALA A 127 0.90 0.90 -14.64
N TYR A 128 0.76 2.17 -15.02
CA TYR A 128 -0.08 3.12 -14.29
C TYR A 128 -1.56 2.68 -14.24
N TRP A 129 -2.12 2.32 -15.39
CA TRP A 129 -3.51 1.85 -15.46
C TRP A 129 -3.70 0.51 -14.75
N ASP A 130 -2.71 -0.38 -14.79
CA ASP A 130 -2.73 -1.64 -14.04
C ASP A 130 -2.74 -1.40 -12.52
N ALA A 131 -1.92 -0.46 -12.04
CA ALA A 131 -1.91 -0.06 -10.64
C ALA A 131 -3.26 0.54 -10.22
N GLU A 132 -3.83 1.43 -11.03
CA GLU A 132 -5.14 2.02 -10.75
C GLU A 132 -6.27 0.98 -10.77
N ALA A 133 -6.26 0.07 -11.75
CA ALA A 133 -7.21 -1.03 -11.85
C ALA A 133 -7.10 -1.97 -10.63
N ALA A 134 -5.88 -2.29 -10.18
CA ALA A 134 -5.66 -3.10 -8.99
C ALA A 134 -6.20 -2.41 -7.72
N ILE A 135 -6.00 -1.09 -7.58
CA ILE A 135 -6.59 -0.32 -6.47
C ILE A 135 -8.11 -0.37 -6.50
N LYS A 136 -8.73 -0.17 -7.67
CA LYS A 136 -10.19 -0.24 -7.84
C LYS A 136 -10.72 -1.63 -7.49
N GLN A 137 -10.06 -2.67 -7.99
CA GLN A 137 -10.43 -4.05 -7.71
C GLN A 137 -10.31 -4.37 -6.21
N ALA A 138 -9.21 -3.97 -5.57
CA ALA A 138 -9.02 -4.18 -4.13
C ALA A 138 -10.10 -3.49 -3.28
N ARG A 139 -10.60 -2.32 -3.70
CA ARG A 139 -11.75 -1.65 -3.06
C ARG A 139 -13.05 -2.45 -3.21
N VAL A 140 -13.32 -3.00 -4.40
CA VAL A 140 -14.50 -3.84 -4.63
C VAL A 140 -14.44 -5.10 -3.77
N ASP A 141 -13.30 -5.78 -3.75
CA ASP A 141 -13.14 -7.00 -2.95
C ASP A 141 -13.16 -6.70 -1.45
N PHE A 142 -12.63 -5.56 -1.02
CA PHE A 142 -12.79 -5.07 0.34
C PHE A 142 -14.27 -4.83 0.71
N ALA A 143 -15.05 -4.15 -0.15
CA ALA A 143 -16.45 -3.89 0.09
C ALA A 143 -17.25 -5.21 0.21
N ARG A 144 -16.98 -6.17 -0.69
CA ARG A 144 -17.57 -7.51 -0.64
C ARG A 144 -17.24 -8.24 0.67
N ARG A 145 -15.97 -8.24 1.09
CA ARG A 145 -15.53 -8.86 2.35
C ARG A 145 -16.16 -8.18 3.57
N SER A 146 -16.23 -6.84 3.56
CA SER A 146 -16.83 -6.07 4.64
C SER A 146 -18.33 -6.33 4.78
N ALA A 147 -19.03 -6.52 3.67
CA ALA A 147 -20.47 -6.85 3.67
C ALA A 147 -20.74 -8.31 4.09
N ALA A 148 -19.85 -9.24 3.72
CA ALA A 148 -19.96 -10.65 4.09
C ALA A 148 -19.65 -10.91 5.58
N ARG A 149 -18.93 -10.01 6.24
CA ARG A 149 -18.70 -10.10 7.68
C ARG A 149 -20.01 -9.80 8.41
N LYS A 150 -20.65 -10.85 8.92
CA LYS A 150 -21.78 -10.72 9.83
C LYS A 150 -21.37 -9.79 11.00
N PRO A 151 -22.27 -8.93 11.50
CA PRO A 151 -22.04 -8.30 12.80
C PRO A 151 -21.70 -9.42 13.78
N ASP A 152 -20.62 -9.27 14.54
CA ASP A 152 -20.30 -10.25 15.57
C ASP A 152 -21.56 -10.47 16.45
N ASP A 153 -21.86 -11.71 16.88
CA ASP A 153 -23.08 -12.03 17.65
C ASP A 153 -23.25 -11.13 18.90
N TRP A 154 -22.15 -10.62 19.48
CA TRP A 154 -22.19 -9.66 20.60
C TRP A 154 -22.87 -8.33 20.25
N ALA A 155 -22.85 -7.90 18.99
CA ALA A 155 -23.53 -6.69 18.53
C ALA A 155 -25.07 -6.87 18.49
N SER A 156 -25.53 -8.11 18.32
CA SER A 156 -26.95 -8.47 18.48
C SER A 156 -27.34 -8.56 19.96
N GLU A 157 -26.41 -8.92 20.85
CA GLU A 157 -26.59 -8.95 22.30
C GLU A 157 -26.30 -7.63 23.02
N MET A 158 -25.82 -6.59 22.32
CA MET A 158 -25.50 -5.28 22.91
C MET A 158 -26.75 -4.69 23.59
N PRO A 159 -26.70 -4.45 24.92
CA PRO A 159 -27.80 -3.82 25.66
C PRO A 159 -28.14 -2.47 25.04
N GLY A 160 -29.45 -2.17 24.93
CA GLY A 160 -29.97 -1.00 24.22
C GLY A 160 -29.31 0.34 24.59
N ARG A 161 -28.78 0.48 25.81
CA ARG A 161 -28.04 1.66 26.29
C ARG A 161 -26.78 2.02 25.49
N PHE A 162 -26.23 1.10 24.70
CA PHE A 162 -25.06 1.34 23.84
C PHE A 162 -25.43 1.53 22.37
N ARG A 163 -26.71 1.37 22.00
CA ARG A 163 -27.19 1.69 20.66
C ARG A 163 -27.40 3.20 20.59
N GLN A 164 -26.60 3.89 19.78
CA GLN A 164 -26.86 5.30 19.50
C GLN A 164 -28.18 5.39 18.72
N GLU A 165 -29.19 6.03 19.32
CA GLU A 165 -30.39 6.41 18.59
C GLU A 165 -30.01 7.44 17.52
N PRO A 166 -30.60 7.37 16.31
CA PRO A 166 -30.39 8.38 15.30
C PRO A 166 -30.79 9.74 15.88
N GLY A 167 -29.82 10.66 15.91
CA GLY A 167 -30.03 12.02 16.38
C GLY A 167 -31.12 12.75 15.57
N PRO A 168 -31.70 13.83 16.11
CA PRO A 168 -32.83 14.50 15.49
C PRO A 168 -32.49 14.92 14.06
N GLN A 169 -33.38 14.59 13.13
CA GLN A 169 -33.34 15.13 11.77
C GLN A 169 -33.98 16.53 11.84
N TRP A 170 -33.16 17.57 11.71
CA TRP A 170 -33.58 18.94 11.44
C TRP A 170 -33.52 19.21 9.95
#